data_AF-A0A2G6KAW0-F1
#
_entry.id   AF-A0A2G6KAW0-F1
#
_cell.length_a   1.000
_cell.length_b   1.000
_cell.length_c   1.000
_cell.angle_alpha   90.00
_cell.angle_beta   90.00
_cell.angle_gamma   90.00
#
_symmetry.space_group_name_H-M   'P 1'
#
loop_
_entity.id
_entity.type
_entity.pdbx_description
1 polymer ?
#
loop_
_entity_poly.entity_id
_entity_poly.type
_entity_poly.pdbx_seq_one_letter_code
_entity_poly.pdbx_strand_id
1 'polypeptide(L)'
;MKIHIILVAGLVALGACSSADDTSSSSTDGAEPLDGVVADPSDPSTDVVETTLPPAIAAIELPIGLDEFTAQAEALGYEVRVASEDGELLSLTEDFSLERVNVAVQDGQVVEISFVG
;
A
#
# COMPACT_ATOMS: atom_id res chain seq x y z
N MET A 1 -19.47 -23.49 20.10
CA MET A 1 -20.74 -22.91 19.60
C MET A 1 -20.69 -22.98 18.08
N LYS A 2 -21.67 -23.60 17.41
CA LYS A 2 -21.64 -23.86 15.95
C LYS A 2 -22.46 -22.77 15.25
N ILE A 3 -21.79 -21.79 14.65
CA ILE A 3 -22.44 -20.71 13.91
C ILE A 3 -22.50 -21.14 12.44
N HIS A 4 -23.71 -21.42 11.97
CA HIS A 4 -24.03 -21.59 10.55
C HIS A 4 -24.50 -20.23 10.04
N ILE A 5 -23.75 -19.59 9.16
CA ILE A 5 -24.21 -18.40 8.45
C ILE A 5 -24.06 -18.63 6.95
N ILE A 6 -25.15 -18.26 6.28
CA ILE A 6 -25.64 -18.75 5.01
C ILE A 6 -24.98 -17.97 3.87
N LEU A 7 -24.53 -18.74 2.87
CA LEU A 7 -24.01 -18.30 1.59
C LEU A 7 -25.10 -17.56 0.79
N VAL A 8 -24.90 -16.26 0.56
CA VAL A 8 -25.72 -15.46 -0.36
C VAL A 8 -24.92 -15.27 -1.65
N ALA A 9 -25.27 -16.06 -2.66
CA ALA A 9 -24.83 -15.87 -4.02
C ALA A 9 -25.52 -14.62 -4.61
N GLY A 10 -24.72 -13.60 -4.91
CA GLY A 10 -25.15 -12.38 -5.60
C GLY A 10 -24.43 -12.23 -6.94
N LEU A 11 -25.03 -12.76 -8.00
CA LEU A 11 -24.61 -12.61 -9.39
C LEU A 11 -25.20 -11.32 -9.97
N VAL A 12 -24.38 -10.31 -10.32
CA VAL A 12 -24.84 -9.18 -11.17
C VAL A 12 -23.73 -8.67 -12.13
N ALA A 13 -23.98 -8.97 -13.40
CA ALA A 13 -23.74 -8.20 -14.64
C ALA A 13 -22.38 -7.59 -14.98
N LEU A 14 -21.83 -8.08 -16.10
CA LEU A 14 -20.80 -7.47 -16.94
C LEU A 14 -21.27 -6.12 -17.51
N GLY A 15 -20.47 -5.08 -17.32
CA GLY A 15 -20.55 -3.81 -18.05
C GLY A 15 -19.34 -3.63 -18.95
N ALA A 16 -19.45 -4.03 -20.21
CA ALA A 16 -18.51 -3.68 -21.26
C ALA A 16 -18.78 -2.24 -21.71
N CYS A 17 -17.82 -1.33 -21.51
CA CYS A 17 -17.85 -0.02 -22.16
C CYS A 17 -16.79 -0.01 -23.26
N SER A 18 -17.28 -0.19 -24.49
CA SER A 18 -16.57 0.09 -25.74
C SER A 18 -16.72 1.58 -26.02
N SER A 19 -15.63 2.30 -26.20
CA SER A 19 -15.63 3.57 -26.94
C SER A 19 -14.28 3.70 -27.64
N ALA A 20 -14.34 3.53 -28.96
CA ALA A 20 -13.29 3.88 -29.89
C ALA A 20 -13.55 5.32 -30.36
N ASP A 21 -12.53 6.16 -30.32
CA ASP A 21 -12.50 7.45 -31.02
C ASP A 21 -11.05 7.82 -31.41
N ASP A 22 -10.99 8.59 -32.48
CA ASP A 22 -9.99 8.65 -33.53
C ASP A 22 -8.61 9.29 -33.24
N THR A 23 -7.62 8.75 -33.96
CA THR A 23 -6.65 9.43 -34.83
C THR A 23 -6.41 10.93 -34.61
N SER A 24 -5.19 11.27 -34.19
CA SER A 24 -4.52 12.49 -34.66
C SER A 24 -3.00 12.27 -34.69
N SER A 25 -2.50 12.14 -35.92
CA SER A 25 -1.08 12.29 -36.24
C SER A 25 -0.65 13.74 -36.01
N SER A 26 0.45 13.95 -35.30
CA SER A 26 1.27 15.14 -35.48
C SER A 26 2.74 14.76 -35.41
N SER A 27 3.38 14.79 -36.57
CA SER A 27 4.82 14.77 -36.73
C SER A 27 5.42 16.03 -36.11
N THR A 28 6.41 15.87 -35.25
CA THR A 28 7.41 16.91 -34.98
C THR A 28 8.78 16.33 -35.31
N ASP A 29 9.26 16.78 -36.45
CA ASP A 29 10.63 16.73 -36.94
C ASP A 29 11.51 17.64 -36.08
N GLY A 30 12.76 17.19 -35.82
CA GLY A 30 13.85 18.07 -35.41
C GLY A 30 14.25 18.05 -33.93
N ALA A 31 15.29 17.28 -33.61
CA ALA A 31 16.30 17.68 -32.63
C ALA A 31 17.62 16.95 -32.89
N GLU A 32 18.70 17.71 -32.85
CA GLU A 32 20.07 17.41 -33.25
C GLU A 32 20.77 16.41 -32.30
N PRO A 33 21.79 15.65 -32.77
CA PRO A 33 22.57 14.78 -31.90
C PRO A 33 23.53 15.60 -31.04
N LEU A 34 23.22 15.75 -29.75
CA LEU A 34 24.16 16.28 -28.77
C LEU A 34 25.07 15.17 -28.28
N ASP A 35 26.33 15.33 -28.70
CA ASP A 35 27.54 14.62 -28.30
C ASP A 35 27.64 14.46 -26.78
N GLY A 36 28.06 13.27 -26.35
CA GLY A 36 27.93 12.80 -24.99
C GLY A 36 28.85 13.47 -23.96
N VAL A 37 28.33 13.58 -22.73
CA VAL A 37 29.11 13.40 -21.52
C VAL A 37 28.44 12.33 -20.67
N VAL A 38 29.11 11.19 -20.61
CA VAL A 38 28.75 10.04 -19.79
C VAL A 38 29.32 10.31 -18.40
N ALA A 39 28.44 10.62 -17.44
CA ALA A 39 28.75 10.61 -16.02
C ALA A 39 27.67 9.80 -15.29
N ASP A 40 28.16 8.96 -14.40
CA ASP A 40 27.63 7.70 -13.91
C ASP A 40 26.34 7.79 -13.06
N PRO A 41 25.36 6.88 -13.23
CA PRO A 41 24.09 6.85 -12.52
C PRO A 41 24.16 6.11 -11.17
N SER A 42 25.09 6.51 -10.30
CA SER A 42 25.25 5.90 -8.98
C SER A 42 25.57 7.01 -7.99
N ASP A 43 24.60 7.65 -7.37
CA ASP A 43 24.02 7.16 -6.12
C ASP A 43 22.76 8.02 -5.87
N PRO A 44 21.53 7.55 -6.13
CA PRO A 44 20.42 8.10 -5.38
C PRO A 44 20.73 7.67 -3.95
N SER A 45 21.30 8.58 -3.16
CA SER A 45 21.30 8.45 -1.71
C SER A 45 19.89 8.07 -1.35
N THR A 46 19.74 6.78 -1.06
CA THR A 46 18.54 6.22 -0.49
C THR A 46 18.62 6.81 0.90
N ASP A 47 18.14 8.05 1.05
CA ASP A 47 17.52 8.49 2.27
C ASP A 47 16.43 7.44 2.49
N VAL A 48 16.84 6.35 3.15
CA VAL A 48 15.94 5.48 3.86
C VAL A 48 15.33 6.47 4.84
N VAL A 49 14.20 7.05 4.44
CA VAL A 49 13.34 7.77 5.37
C VAL A 49 12.97 6.68 6.35
N GLU A 50 13.81 6.54 7.38
CA GLU A 50 13.63 5.65 8.50
C GLU A 50 12.36 6.16 9.14
N THR A 51 11.25 5.63 8.63
CA THR A 51 9.94 6.13 8.94
C THR A 51 9.76 5.77 10.39
N THR A 52 9.99 6.77 11.23
CA THR A 52 10.24 6.58 12.64
C THR A 52 8.91 6.14 13.25
N LEU A 53 8.76 4.83 13.40
CA LEU A 53 7.61 4.24 14.05
C LEU A 53 7.42 4.93 15.40
N PRO A 54 6.22 5.45 15.70
CA PRO A 54 5.99 6.10 16.97
C PRO A 54 6.29 5.09 18.10
N PRO A 55 7.00 5.49 19.17
CA PRO A 55 7.49 4.57 20.18
C PRO A 55 6.36 3.82 20.91
N ALA A 56 5.15 4.39 20.92
CA ALA A 56 3.96 3.75 21.47
C ALA A 56 3.50 2.52 20.66
N ILE A 57 3.58 2.59 19.33
CA ILE A 57 3.22 1.47 18.44
C ILE A 57 4.35 0.44 18.38
N ALA A 58 5.61 0.90 18.37
CA ALA A 58 6.78 0.01 18.40
C ALA A 58 6.91 -0.81 19.70
N ALA A 59 6.22 -0.41 20.77
CA ALA A 59 6.20 -1.12 22.05
C ALA A 59 5.21 -2.31 22.08
N ILE A 60 4.36 -2.47 21.07
CA ILE A 60 3.40 -3.57 20.99
C ILE A 60 4.15 -4.85 20.61
N GLU A 61 4.07 -5.89 21.43
CA GLU A 61 4.70 -7.18 21.15
C GLU A 61 3.98 -7.91 20.00
N LEU A 62 4.74 -8.34 18.99
CA LEU A 62 4.27 -9.12 17.85
C LEU A 62 4.73 -10.59 17.96
N PRO A 63 3.98 -11.57 17.43
CA PRO A 63 2.71 -11.41 16.75
C PRO A 63 1.53 -11.23 17.71
N ILE A 64 0.56 -10.42 17.30
CA ILE A 64 -0.67 -10.11 18.05
C ILE A 64 -1.88 -10.18 17.11
N GLY A 65 -3.06 -10.53 17.62
CA GLY A 65 -4.27 -10.58 16.79
C GLY A 65 -4.60 -9.20 16.19
N LEU A 66 -5.06 -9.17 14.93
CA LEU A 66 -5.39 -7.92 14.22
C LEU A 66 -6.38 -7.05 15.02
N ASP A 67 -7.44 -7.64 15.58
CA ASP A 67 -8.43 -6.91 16.37
C ASP A 67 -7.81 -6.24 17.62
N GLU A 68 -6.89 -6.94 18.29
CA GLU A 68 -6.23 -6.44 19.49
C GLU A 68 -5.21 -5.35 19.15
N PHE A 69 -4.46 -5.51 18.05
CA PHE A 69 -3.57 -4.47 17.53
C PHE A 69 -4.35 -3.21 17.17
N THR A 70 -5.45 -3.34 16.42
CA THR A 70 -6.29 -2.22 16.02
C THR A 70 -6.85 -1.49 17.24
N ALA A 71 -7.34 -2.20 18.25
CA ALA A 71 -7.83 -1.58 19.47
C ALA A 71 -6.73 -0.77 20.21
N GLN A 72 -5.49 -1.29 20.25
CA GLN A 72 -4.37 -0.57 20.87
C GLN A 72 -3.94 0.65 20.05
N ALA A 73 -3.85 0.51 18.72
CA ALA A 73 -3.48 1.60 17.83
C ALA A 73 -4.53 2.73 17.83
N GLU A 74 -5.82 2.40 17.79
CA GLU A 74 -6.91 3.37 17.88
C GLU A 74 -6.93 4.09 19.23
N ALA A 75 -6.64 3.38 20.33
CA ALA A 75 -6.49 4.00 21.65
C ALA A 75 -5.33 5.01 21.70
N LEU A 76 -4.34 4.86 20.83
CA LEU A 76 -3.21 5.78 20.64
C LEU A 76 -3.49 6.85 19.57
N GLY A 77 -4.65 6.82 18.92
CA GLY A 77 -5.07 7.79 17.90
C GLY A 77 -4.61 7.46 16.48
N TYR A 78 -4.20 6.22 16.21
CA TYR A 78 -3.78 5.78 14.89
C TYR A 78 -4.87 4.93 14.22
N GLU A 79 -5.04 5.13 12.92
CA GLU A 79 -5.86 4.27 12.06
C GLU A 79 -4.98 3.13 11.50
N VAL A 80 -5.47 1.89 11.60
CA VAL A 80 -4.76 0.70 11.11
C VAL A 80 -5.26 0.31 9.72
N ARG A 81 -4.33 0.09 8.78
CA ARG A 81 -4.61 -0.48 7.46
C ARG A 81 -3.76 -1.71 7.21
N VAL A 82 -4.35 -2.71 6.60
CA VAL A 82 -3.62 -3.92 6.20
C VAL A 82 -2.92 -3.65 4.87
N ALA A 83 -1.58 -3.66 4.88
CA ALA A 83 -0.75 -3.54 3.68
C ALA A 83 -0.48 -4.89 3.02
N SER A 84 -0.44 -5.96 3.81
CA SER A 84 -0.29 -7.32 3.31
C SER A 84 -1.10 -8.29 4.13
N GLU A 85 -1.71 -9.26 3.47
CA GLU A 85 -2.42 -10.37 4.11
C GLU A 85 -1.85 -11.68 3.56
N ASP A 86 -1.37 -12.55 4.45
CA ASP A 86 -0.80 -13.87 4.14
C ASP A 86 0.33 -13.83 3.08
N GLY A 87 1.09 -12.74 3.06
CA GLY A 87 2.19 -12.51 2.12
C GLY A 87 1.76 -11.94 0.76
N GLU A 88 0.48 -11.70 0.54
CA GLU A 88 -0.04 -10.97 -0.60
C GLU A 88 -0.08 -9.47 -0.28
N LEU A 89 0.55 -8.64 -1.12
CA LEU A 89 0.49 -7.19 -0.98
C LEU A 89 -0.87 -6.68 -1.45
N LEU A 90 -1.52 -5.86 -0.62
CA LEU A 90 -2.76 -5.20 -0.96
C LEU A 90 -2.49 -3.88 -1.67
N SER A 91 -3.35 -3.52 -2.62
CA SER A 91 -3.26 -2.22 -3.28
C SER A 91 -3.63 -1.12 -2.29
N LEU A 92 -2.62 -0.38 -1.84
CA LEU A 92 -2.78 0.80 -1.00
C LEU A 92 -2.70 2.07 -1.85
N THR A 93 -3.44 3.08 -1.42
CA THR A 93 -3.28 4.44 -1.93
C THR A 93 -2.02 5.05 -1.32
N GLU A 94 -1.20 5.70 -2.14
CA GLU A 94 0.08 6.32 -1.72
C GLU A 94 -0.15 7.69 -1.03
N ASP A 95 -1.25 7.85 -0.30
CA ASP A 95 -1.56 9.09 0.40
C ASP A 95 -0.89 9.12 1.79
N PHE A 96 0.10 10.01 1.91
CA PHE A 96 0.87 10.31 3.11
C PHE A 96 -0.06 10.68 4.29
N SER A 97 0.04 9.98 5.41
CA SER A 97 -0.74 10.22 6.62
C SER A 97 -0.02 9.75 7.89
N LEU A 98 0.44 10.73 8.68
CA LEU A 98 1.08 10.50 9.98
C LEU A 98 0.15 9.92 11.07
N GLU A 99 -1.14 9.81 10.77
CA GLU A 99 -2.15 9.27 11.67
C GLU A 99 -2.53 7.83 11.26
N ARG A 100 -1.83 7.24 10.27
CA ARG A 100 -2.07 5.88 9.79
C ARG A 100 -0.86 4.97 9.97
N VAL A 101 -1.16 3.72 10.29
CA VAL A 101 -0.19 2.64 10.44
C VAL A 101 -0.59 1.52 9.50
N ASN A 102 0.34 1.11 8.66
CA ASN A 102 0.16 -0.05 7.79
C ASN A 102 0.72 -1.30 8.49
N VAL A 103 0.04 -2.43 8.34
CA VAL A 103 0.46 -3.69 8.98
C VAL A 103 0.47 -4.83 7.98
N ALA A 104 1.39 -5.78 8.17
CA ALA A 104 1.34 -7.08 7.52
C ALA A 104 0.66 -8.08 8.47
N VAL A 105 -0.33 -8.78 7.95
CA VAL A 105 -1.12 -9.78 8.66
C VAL A 105 -0.80 -11.15 8.09
N GLN A 106 -0.59 -12.13 8.96
CA GLN A 106 -0.41 -13.54 8.62
C GLN A 106 -1.25 -14.39 9.57
N ASP A 107 -2.09 -15.27 9.04
CA ASP A 107 -3.00 -16.12 9.81
C ASP A 107 -3.87 -15.32 10.81
N GLY A 108 -4.29 -14.10 10.43
CA GLY A 108 -5.08 -13.18 11.26
C GLY A 108 -4.29 -12.44 12.37
N GLN A 109 -2.97 -12.54 12.37
CA GLN A 109 -2.09 -11.87 13.32
C GLN A 109 -1.19 -10.85 12.64
N VAL A 110 -0.99 -9.70 13.27
CA VAL A 110 -0.01 -8.70 12.81
C VAL A 110 1.39 -9.25 13.08
N VAL A 111 2.19 -9.38 12.02
CA VAL A 111 3.58 -9.87 12.08
C VAL A 111 4.60 -8.77 11.79
N GLU A 112 4.18 -7.69 11.14
CA GLU A 112 5.03 -6.55 10.80
C GLU A 112 4.22 -5.26 10.84
N ILE A 113 4.86 -4.18 11.28
CA ILE A 113 4.29 -2.83 11.28
C ILE A 113 5.15 -1.98 10.35
N SER A 114 4.52 -1.38 9.35
CA SER A 114 5.12 -0.40 8.46
C SER A 114 4.40 0.94 8.62
N PHE A 115 5.15 2.00 8.82
CA PHE A 115 4.59 3.33 8.78
C PHE A 115 4.81 3.86 7.37
N VAL A 116 3.75 4.33 6.73
CA VAL A 116 3.90 5.15 5.53
C VAL A 116 3.65 6.54 6.03
N GLY A 117 4.76 7.30 6.14
CA GLY A 117 4.67 8.74 6.30
C GLY A 117 3.65 9.24 5.32
#